data_AF-A0A8J2S275-F1
#
_entry.id   AF-A0A8J2S275-F1
#
_cell.length_a   1.000
_cell.length_b   1.000
_cell.length_c   1.000
_cell.angle_alpha   90.00
_cell.angle_beta   90.00
_cell.angle_gamma   90.00
#
_symmetry.space_group_name_H-M   'P 1'
#
loop_
_entity.id
_entity.type
_entity.pdbx_description
1 polymer ?
#
loop_
_entity_poly.entity_id
_entity_poly.type
_entity_poly.pdbx_seq_one_letter_code
_entity_poly.pdbx_strand_id
1 'polypeptide(L)'
;MNILAAALQQSHSRKLCALLTVVVFLIIFLVSPRTEIYNYYQQSSNTLRGTDGGLTKSNIPGLNRKYNLMDETDGLGKLKQLFNGFDSKECTADYMNTHKLPQDHPCVIETIRQHYLNKPSPPDVPLKLDSNDDNDRSPGQTGVIFRLLKNKTSGFFLECGALNGEYMSNTIDLERKFNWGGILIEANPITFQKLISRKRKSWTLPTCLSLEPYPTEVTFQPKSGDPGHSHIEGEAKTLQKAGIPGVDPDLVKVQCFPLYSILLAVGRTEVDFFSLDVEGHELKILKTIPWHKVDIKTLTVEWDNMPEGREGLISFMEESGFITIGAFDFEFTRDVIFIKDLINN
;
A
#
# COMPACT_ATOMS: atom_id res chain seq x y z
N MET A 1 -51.71 18.15 25.95
CA MET A 1 -51.80 16.67 25.85
C MET A 1 -51.83 16.11 24.43
N ASN A 2 -51.53 16.89 23.36
CA ASN A 2 -51.65 16.41 21.97
C ASN A 2 -50.34 16.35 21.15
N ILE A 3 -49.16 16.57 21.75
CA ILE A 3 -47.88 16.51 21.01
C ILE A 3 -47.14 15.18 21.27
N LEU A 4 -47.35 14.54 22.44
CA LEU A 4 -46.76 13.24 22.77
C LEU A 4 -47.40 12.05 22.03
N ALA A 5 -48.68 12.14 21.64
CA ALA A 5 -49.38 11.07 20.92
C ALA A 5 -48.92 10.94 19.46
N ALA A 6 -48.57 12.04 18.79
CA ALA A 6 -48.12 12.04 17.40
C ALA A 6 -46.71 11.42 17.22
N ALA A 7 -45.83 11.62 18.20
CA ALA A 7 -44.46 11.07 18.18
C ALA A 7 -44.43 9.53 18.37
N LEU A 8 -45.33 8.99 19.18
CA LEU A 8 -45.46 7.54 19.40
C LEU A 8 -46.02 6.80 18.18
N GLN A 9 -46.92 7.43 17.42
CA GLN A 9 -47.52 6.82 16.22
C GLN A 9 -46.57 6.79 15.02
N GLN A 10 -45.64 7.75 14.92
CA GLN A 10 -44.63 7.79 13.86
C GLN A 10 -43.46 6.80 14.10
N SER A 11 -43.15 6.51 15.37
CA SER A 11 -42.14 5.52 15.80
C SER A 11 -42.58 4.07 15.51
N HIS A 12 -43.85 3.75 15.73
CA HIS A 12 -44.40 2.41 15.47
C HIS A 12 -44.48 2.05 13.98
N SER A 13 -44.78 3.02 13.10
CA SER A 13 -44.86 2.79 11.65
C SER A 13 -43.49 2.48 11.01
N ARG A 14 -42.41 3.13 11.50
CA ARG A 14 -41.04 2.88 11.00
C ARG A 14 -40.48 1.51 11.42
N LYS A 15 -40.86 1.01 12.60
CA LYS A 15 -40.45 -0.33 13.06
C LYS A 15 -41.21 -1.46 12.34
N LEU A 16 -42.47 -1.25 11.95
CA LEU A 16 -43.23 -2.22 11.16
C LEU A 16 -42.71 -2.34 9.72
N CYS A 17 -42.29 -1.21 9.11
CA CYS A 17 -41.74 -1.20 7.76
C CYS A 17 -40.37 -1.91 7.68
N ALA A 18 -39.50 -1.73 8.68
CA ALA A 18 -38.20 -2.41 8.74
C ALA A 18 -38.30 -3.93 8.99
N LEU A 19 -39.34 -4.40 9.68
CA LEU A 19 -39.56 -5.83 9.92
C LEU A 19 -40.09 -6.55 8.65
N LEU A 20 -40.90 -5.86 7.83
CA LEU A 20 -41.42 -6.42 6.58
C LEU A 20 -40.34 -6.57 5.49
N THR A 21 -39.35 -5.67 5.42
CA THR A 21 -38.26 -5.76 4.43
C THR A 21 -37.31 -6.92 4.73
N VAL A 22 -37.11 -7.28 6.00
CA VAL A 22 -36.24 -8.40 6.42
C VAL A 22 -36.90 -9.76 6.12
N VAL A 23 -38.22 -9.87 6.21
CA VAL A 23 -38.95 -11.12 5.93
C VAL A 23 -39.05 -11.40 4.42
N VAL A 24 -39.11 -10.37 3.57
CA VAL A 24 -39.12 -10.55 2.10
C VAL A 24 -37.76 -11.00 1.57
N PHE A 25 -36.64 -10.54 2.15
CA PHE A 25 -35.30 -10.99 1.76
C PHE A 25 -34.98 -12.44 2.18
N LEU A 26 -35.58 -12.94 3.26
CA LEU A 26 -35.37 -14.32 3.72
C LEU A 26 -36.16 -15.37 2.92
N ILE A 27 -37.19 -14.98 2.15
CA ILE A 27 -37.99 -15.90 1.33
C ILE A 27 -37.41 -16.06 -0.09
N ILE A 28 -36.62 -15.10 -0.59
CA ILE A 28 -35.99 -15.16 -1.93
C ILE A 28 -34.79 -16.15 -1.97
N PHE A 29 -34.20 -16.48 -0.82
CA PHE A 29 -33.07 -17.43 -0.75
C PHE A 29 -33.44 -18.92 -0.62
N LEU A 30 -34.74 -19.27 -0.62
CA LEU A 30 -35.17 -20.67 -0.45
C LEU A 30 -35.79 -21.31 -1.69
N VAL A 31 -35.89 -20.62 -2.84
CA VAL A 31 -36.37 -21.24 -4.09
C VAL A 31 -35.68 -20.63 -5.32
N SER A 32 -34.59 -21.25 -5.79
CA SER A 32 -34.37 -21.44 -7.23
C SER A 32 -33.24 -22.45 -7.54
N PRO A 33 -33.35 -23.27 -8.61
CA PRO A 33 -32.58 -24.49 -8.77
C PRO A 33 -31.25 -24.31 -9.51
N ARG A 34 -30.27 -25.15 -9.13
CA ARG A 34 -29.06 -25.49 -9.90
C ARG A 34 -29.44 -26.05 -11.27
N THR A 35 -28.87 -25.52 -12.36
CA THR A 35 -28.22 -26.26 -13.47
C THR A 35 -27.77 -25.29 -14.57
N GLU A 36 -26.72 -25.72 -15.30
CA GLU A 36 -26.15 -25.13 -16.52
C GLU A 36 -25.09 -24.03 -16.32
N ILE A 37 -23.81 -24.43 -16.38
CA ILE A 37 -22.74 -23.88 -17.24
C ILE A 37 -21.58 -24.87 -17.07
N TYR A 38 -21.63 -25.97 -17.84
CA TYR A 38 -20.59 -26.99 -17.89
C TYR A 38 -20.47 -27.45 -19.34
N ASN A 39 -20.18 -26.52 -20.27
CA ASN A 39 -19.92 -26.85 -21.68
C ASN A 39 -19.23 -25.74 -22.52
N TYR A 40 -18.59 -24.72 -21.91
CA TYR A 40 -17.95 -23.64 -22.69
C TYR A 40 -16.41 -23.73 -22.81
N TYR A 41 -15.72 -24.62 -22.07
CA TYR A 41 -14.25 -24.63 -22.00
C TYR A 41 -13.56 -25.84 -22.66
N GLN A 42 -14.08 -26.33 -23.79
CA GLN A 42 -13.43 -27.41 -24.56
C GLN A 42 -13.17 -27.04 -26.04
N GLN A 43 -13.20 -25.76 -26.42
CA GLN A 43 -13.09 -25.38 -27.85
C GLN A 43 -12.26 -24.13 -28.15
N SER A 44 -11.14 -23.93 -27.46
CA SER A 44 -10.10 -22.98 -27.90
C SER A 44 -8.68 -23.45 -27.59
N SER A 45 -8.37 -24.71 -27.96
CA SER A 45 -6.98 -25.11 -28.20
C SER A 45 -6.86 -25.58 -29.64
N ASN A 46 -6.44 -24.67 -30.53
CA ASN A 46 -5.65 -24.94 -31.74
C ASN A 46 -5.55 -23.67 -32.59
N THR A 47 -4.46 -23.57 -33.36
CA THR A 47 -4.11 -22.54 -34.37
C THR A 47 -3.63 -21.19 -33.79
N LEU A 48 -2.43 -20.64 -34.04
CA LEU A 48 -1.61 -20.60 -35.26
C LEU A 48 -0.09 -20.45 -34.96
N ARG A 49 0.73 -21.08 -35.82
CA ARG A 49 2.16 -20.83 -36.03
C ARG A 49 2.36 -19.66 -37.00
N GLY A 50 3.29 -18.76 -36.65
CA GLY A 50 4.35 -18.18 -37.50
C GLY A 50 3.99 -17.13 -38.58
N THR A 51 4.64 -15.96 -38.51
CA THR A 51 5.58 -15.45 -39.53
C THR A 51 6.41 -14.28 -38.98
N ASP A 52 7.72 -14.32 -39.22
CA ASP A 52 8.71 -13.28 -38.94
C ASP A 52 8.57 -12.05 -39.86
N GLY A 53 8.88 -10.87 -39.31
CA GLY A 53 9.14 -9.64 -40.05
C GLY A 53 10.09 -8.76 -39.25
N GLY A 54 11.33 -8.62 -39.71
CA GLY A 54 12.45 -8.06 -38.96
C GLY A 54 12.44 -6.54 -38.80
N LEU A 55 13.02 -6.09 -37.68
CA LEU A 55 13.57 -4.74 -37.51
C LEU A 55 14.85 -4.82 -36.67
N THR A 56 15.79 -3.96 -37.05
CA THR A 56 17.22 -3.90 -36.72
C THR A 56 17.55 -3.91 -35.23
N LYS A 57 18.39 -4.86 -34.81
CA LYS A 57 18.98 -4.94 -33.46
C LYS A 57 20.14 -3.96 -33.33
N SER A 58 20.04 -3.02 -32.39
CA SER A 58 21.20 -2.39 -31.76
C SER A 58 21.83 -3.43 -30.81
N ASN A 59 23.08 -3.80 -31.08
CA ASN A 59 23.83 -4.73 -30.24
C ASN A 59 24.41 -4.00 -29.03
N ILE A 60 23.70 -4.07 -27.90
CA ILE A 60 24.30 -3.88 -26.56
C ILE A 60 24.33 -5.28 -25.90
N PRO A 61 25.51 -5.83 -25.53
CA PRO A 61 25.58 -7.14 -24.90
C PRO A 61 24.93 -7.09 -23.51
N GLY A 62 23.80 -7.77 -23.31
CA GLY A 62 23.18 -7.98 -21.99
C GLY A 62 21.68 -7.69 -21.88
N LEU A 63 21.08 -6.97 -22.83
CA LEU A 63 19.77 -6.32 -22.65
C LEU A 63 18.53 -7.17 -23.00
N ASN A 64 18.59 -8.50 -23.01
CA ASN A 64 17.47 -9.34 -23.45
C ASN A 64 17.03 -10.44 -22.47
N ARG A 65 17.40 -10.35 -21.19
CA ARG A 65 16.84 -11.24 -20.16
C ARG A 65 15.61 -10.61 -19.52
N LYS A 66 14.44 -11.16 -19.80
CA LYS A 66 13.23 -10.94 -19.00
C LYS A 66 13.52 -11.54 -17.61
N TYR A 67 13.77 -10.71 -16.60
CA TYR A 67 13.93 -11.18 -15.23
C TYR A 67 12.54 -11.46 -14.68
N ASN A 68 12.21 -12.74 -14.47
CA ASN A 68 11.02 -13.14 -13.72
C ASN A 68 11.49 -13.95 -12.52
N LEU A 69 11.64 -13.31 -11.37
CA LEU A 69 12.19 -13.93 -10.15
C LEU A 69 11.20 -14.88 -9.47
N MET A 70 9.93 -14.92 -9.90
CA MET A 70 8.85 -15.57 -9.15
C MET A 70 8.17 -16.75 -9.86
N ASP A 71 8.60 -17.15 -11.06
CA ASP A 71 8.08 -18.39 -11.67
C ASP A 71 8.69 -19.67 -11.07
N GLU A 72 9.68 -19.57 -10.17
CA GLU A 72 10.39 -20.75 -9.66
C GLU A 72 10.63 -20.66 -8.14
N THR A 73 10.21 -21.71 -7.45
CA THR A 73 10.06 -21.94 -5.99
C THR A 73 11.28 -21.73 -5.09
N ASP A 74 12.37 -21.11 -5.56
CA ASP A 74 13.58 -20.84 -4.76
C ASP A 74 14.22 -19.49 -5.13
N GLY A 75 13.48 -18.41 -4.88
CA GLY A 75 13.89 -17.04 -5.22
C GLY A 75 15.20 -16.60 -4.56
N LEU A 76 15.54 -17.09 -3.36
CA LEU A 76 16.73 -16.61 -2.63
C LEU A 76 18.04 -17.29 -3.08
N GLY A 77 17.99 -18.60 -3.40
CA GLY A 77 19.15 -19.36 -3.87
C GLY A 77 19.59 -18.97 -5.28
N LYS A 78 18.62 -18.71 -6.17
CA LYS A 78 18.86 -18.33 -7.57
C LYS A 78 19.28 -16.86 -7.72
N LEU A 79 18.88 -15.97 -6.81
CA LEU A 79 19.47 -14.62 -6.71
C LEU A 79 21.00 -14.75 -6.58
N LYS A 80 21.54 -15.45 -5.58
CA LYS A 80 23.01 -15.59 -5.49
C LYS A 80 23.69 -16.18 -6.73
N GLN A 81 23.06 -17.12 -7.44
CA GLN A 81 23.62 -17.70 -8.67
C GLN A 81 23.54 -16.78 -9.90
N LEU A 82 22.44 -16.04 -10.10
CA LEU A 82 22.30 -15.06 -11.19
C LEU A 82 23.30 -13.90 -11.06
N PHE A 83 23.79 -13.66 -9.84
CA PHE A 83 24.61 -12.51 -9.47
C PHE A 83 26.11 -12.77 -9.58
N ASN A 84 26.55 -14.02 -9.84
CA ASN A 84 27.97 -14.34 -10.07
C ASN A 84 28.56 -13.70 -11.35
N GLY A 85 27.78 -12.92 -12.10
CA GLY A 85 28.24 -12.17 -13.28
C GLY A 85 27.70 -10.74 -13.37
N PHE A 86 27.08 -10.20 -12.32
CA PHE A 86 26.54 -8.84 -12.31
C PHE A 86 27.52 -7.91 -11.57
N ASP A 87 28.11 -6.93 -12.26
CA ASP A 87 28.98 -5.96 -11.58
C ASP A 87 28.10 -4.99 -10.76
N SER A 88 28.09 -5.19 -9.45
CA SER A 88 27.32 -4.36 -8.51
C SER A 88 27.69 -2.88 -8.56
N LYS A 89 28.84 -2.52 -9.17
CA LYS A 89 29.27 -1.13 -9.34
C LYS A 89 28.43 -0.35 -10.37
N GLU A 90 27.67 -1.02 -11.24
CA GLU A 90 26.81 -0.37 -12.23
C GLU A 90 25.38 -0.08 -11.72
N CYS A 91 24.96 -0.69 -10.60
CA CYS A 91 23.60 -0.52 -10.04
C CYS A 91 23.45 0.77 -9.21
N THR A 92 23.78 1.95 -9.75
CA THR A 92 23.55 3.22 -9.03
C THR A 92 22.08 3.66 -9.12
N ALA A 93 21.60 4.45 -8.15
CA ALA A 93 20.24 5.02 -8.22
C ALA A 93 19.99 5.78 -9.53
N ASP A 94 20.97 6.59 -9.96
CA ASP A 94 20.93 7.34 -11.22
C ASP A 94 20.79 6.43 -12.45
N TYR A 95 21.58 5.34 -12.49
CA TYR A 95 21.50 4.35 -13.57
C TYR A 95 20.10 3.72 -13.62
N MET A 96 19.56 3.30 -12.46
CA MET A 96 18.27 2.65 -12.39
C MET A 96 17.13 3.58 -12.81
N ASN A 97 17.19 4.84 -12.39
CA ASN A 97 16.21 5.87 -12.70
C ASN A 97 16.24 6.20 -14.21
N THR A 98 17.44 6.43 -14.77
CA THR A 98 17.60 6.82 -16.18
C THR A 98 17.19 5.69 -17.13
N HIS A 99 17.51 4.44 -16.80
CA HIS A 99 17.19 3.27 -17.63
C HIS A 99 15.83 2.66 -17.30
N LYS A 100 15.08 3.24 -16.35
CA LYS A 100 13.74 2.78 -15.95
C LYS A 100 13.70 1.28 -15.67
N LEU A 101 14.62 0.81 -14.82
CA LEU A 101 14.76 -0.62 -14.59
C LEU A 101 13.46 -1.22 -14.03
N PRO A 102 13.05 -2.43 -14.48
CA PRO A 102 11.84 -3.08 -14.01
C PRO A 102 11.80 -3.28 -12.49
N GLN A 103 10.59 -3.30 -11.91
CA GLN A 103 10.38 -3.43 -10.46
C GLN A 103 11.04 -4.68 -9.83
N ASP A 104 11.17 -5.78 -10.58
CA ASP A 104 11.81 -7.04 -10.15
C ASP A 104 13.27 -7.17 -10.65
N HIS A 105 13.87 -6.09 -11.15
CA HIS A 105 15.25 -6.11 -11.60
C HIS A 105 16.22 -6.26 -10.40
N PRO A 106 17.20 -7.17 -10.46
CA PRO A 106 18.20 -7.40 -9.41
C PRO A 106 18.86 -6.15 -8.83
N CYS A 107 19.30 -5.21 -9.68
CA CYS A 107 19.88 -3.93 -9.21
C CYS A 107 18.95 -3.18 -8.27
N VAL A 108 17.64 -3.13 -8.57
CA VAL A 108 16.68 -2.37 -7.78
C VAL A 108 16.53 -3.01 -6.41
N ILE A 109 16.31 -4.31 -6.38
CA ILE A 109 16.13 -5.08 -5.16
C ILE A 109 17.37 -5.01 -4.27
N GLU A 110 18.56 -5.17 -4.86
CA GLU A 110 19.81 -5.15 -4.09
C GLU A 110 20.19 -3.74 -3.63
N THR A 111 19.92 -2.71 -4.43
CA THR A 111 20.11 -1.32 -4.00
C THR A 111 19.23 -1.01 -2.78
N ILE A 112 17.96 -1.43 -2.79
CA ILE A 112 17.08 -1.27 -1.64
C ILE A 112 17.67 -1.98 -0.41
N ARG A 113 18.09 -3.25 -0.55
CA ARG A 113 18.66 -4.04 0.56
C ARG A 113 19.93 -3.44 1.14
N GLN A 114 20.83 -2.95 0.30
CA GLN A 114 22.15 -2.48 0.72
C GLN A 114 22.15 -1.05 1.24
N HIS A 115 21.29 -0.19 0.68
CA HIS A 115 21.40 1.25 0.88
C HIS A 115 20.20 1.91 1.55
N TYR A 116 19.01 1.30 1.51
CA TYR A 116 17.77 1.93 1.99
C TYR A 116 17.05 1.14 3.08
N LEU A 117 17.27 -0.18 3.16
CA LEU A 117 16.53 -1.06 4.04
C LEU A 117 17.18 -1.18 5.42
N ASN A 118 16.62 -0.49 6.41
CA ASN A 118 17.02 -0.67 7.80
C ASN A 118 16.37 -1.91 8.40
N LYS A 119 17.16 -2.68 9.15
CA LYS A 119 16.68 -3.87 9.84
C LYS A 119 15.81 -3.50 11.05
N PRO A 120 14.80 -4.34 11.38
CA PRO A 120 14.08 -4.25 12.64
C PRO A 120 15.01 -4.16 13.85
N SER A 121 14.58 -3.42 14.88
CA SER A 121 15.33 -3.41 16.13
C SER A 121 15.30 -4.79 16.79
N PRO A 122 16.41 -5.28 17.38
CA PRO A 122 16.48 -6.59 18.03
C PRO A 122 15.35 -6.81 19.05
N PRO A 123 14.79 -8.03 19.20
CA PRO A 123 13.63 -8.28 20.07
C PRO A 123 13.83 -7.85 21.54
N ASP A 124 15.07 -7.88 22.04
CA ASP A 124 15.47 -7.50 23.39
C ASP A 124 15.55 -5.99 23.64
N VAL A 125 15.57 -5.17 22.58
CA VAL A 125 15.56 -3.71 22.70
C VAL A 125 14.11 -3.23 22.87
N PRO A 126 13.69 -2.58 23.97
CA PRO A 126 12.31 -2.12 24.10
C PRO A 126 11.96 -1.00 23.09
N LEU A 127 10.67 -0.91 22.72
CA LEU A 127 10.12 0.24 22.01
C LEU A 127 10.34 1.53 22.83
N LYS A 128 10.58 2.65 22.14
CA LYS A 128 10.74 3.97 22.77
C LYS A 128 9.54 4.86 22.44
N LEU A 129 8.45 4.64 23.19
CA LEU A 129 7.22 5.39 23.05
C LEU A 129 7.22 6.65 23.92
N ASP A 130 6.50 7.69 23.49
CA ASP A 130 6.25 8.90 24.26
C ASP A 130 5.44 8.61 25.53
N SER A 131 4.57 7.60 25.47
CA SER A 131 3.81 7.08 26.62
C SER A 131 3.70 5.55 26.55
N ASN A 132 3.62 4.91 27.73
CA ASN A 132 3.40 3.46 27.85
C ASN A 132 1.92 3.11 28.05
N ASP A 133 0.99 3.99 27.66
CA ASP A 133 -0.43 3.68 27.74
C ASP A 133 -0.87 2.63 26.71
N ASP A 134 -2.01 2.02 26.99
CA ASP A 134 -2.64 1.00 26.15
C ASP A 134 -3.61 1.59 25.11
N ASN A 135 -3.67 2.91 24.95
CA ASN A 135 -4.58 3.53 23.99
C ASN A 135 -4.22 3.12 22.56
N ASP A 136 -5.23 3.01 21.71
CA ASP A 136 -5.03 2.85 20.26
C ASP A 136 -4.41 4.13 19.73
N ARG A 137 -3.26 4.01 19.05
CA ARG A 137 -2.54 5.14 18.46
C ARG A 137 -3.08 5.52 17.09
N SER A 138 -3.83 4.62 16.45
CA SER A 138 -4.51 4.94 15.20
C SER A 138 -5.77 5.79 15.48
N PRO A 139 -6.19 6.62 14.52
CA PRO A 139 -7.53 7.25 14.54
C PRO A 139 -8.72 6.27 14.49
N GLY A 140 -8.48 4.94 14.47
CA GLY A 140 -9.49 3.88 14.48
C GLY A 140 -9.21 2.71 13.54
N GLN A 141 -8.26 2.88 12.62
CA GLN A 141 -7.85 1.93 11.59
C GLN A 141 -7.47 0.58 12.21
N THR A 142 -6.59 0.58 13.21
CA THR A 142 -6.06 -0.64 13.85
C THR A 142 -7.21 -1.56 14.28
N GLY A 143 -8.18 -1.04 15.01
CA GLY A 143 -9.29 -1.83 15.54
C GLY A 143 -10.19 -2.44 14.45
N VAL A 144 -10.42 -1.71 13.34
CA VAL A 144 -11.22 -2.22 12.22
C VAL A 144 -10.46 -3.34 11.49
N ILE A 145 -9.20 -3.09 11.12
CA ILE A 145 -8.35 -4.07 10.44
C ILE A 145 -8.19 -5.35 11.26
N PHE A 146 -7.94 -5.21 12.56
CA PHE A 146 -7.79 -6.34 13.45
C PHE A 146 -9.04 -7.23 13.47
N ARG A 147 -10.24 -6.63 13.50
CA ARG A 147 -11.52 -7.37 13.44
C ARG A 147 -11.75 -8.03 12.09
N LEU A 148 -11.48 -7.34 10.98
CA LEU A 148 -11.64 -7.88 9.63
C LEU A 148 -10.76 -9.13 9.41
N LEU A 149 -9.56 -9.10 9.98
CA LEU A 149 -8.62 -10.20 9.94
C LEU A 149 -8.80 -11.19 11.09
N LYS A 150 -9.97 -11.19 11.74
CA LYS A 150 -10.38 -12.16 12.77
C LYS A 150 -9.38 -12.23 13.93
N ASN A 151 -8.92 -11.07 14.40
CA ASN A 151 -7.96 -10.92 15.49
C ASN A 151 -6.64 -11.65 15.23
N LYS A 152 -6.19 -11.67 13.97
CA LYS A 152 -4.94 -12.31 13.56
C LYS A 152 -3.76 -11.76 14.37
N THR A 153 -2.92 -12.66 14.87
CA THR A 153 -1.60 -12.35 15.42
C THR A 153 -0.52 -12.74 14.44
N SER A 154 0.68 -12.18 14.60
CA SER A 154 1.83 -12.45 13.71
C SER A 154 1.53 -12.18 12.23
N GLY A 155 0.77 -11.12 11.96
CA GLY A 155 0.55 -10.63 10.60
C GLY A 155 1.70 -9.79 10.07
N PHE A 156 1.63 -9.45 8.79
CA PHE A 156 2.59 -8.57 8.12
C PHE A 156 1.89 -7.30 7.62
N PHE A 157 2.39 -6.13 8.02
CA PHE A 157 1.87 -4.85 7.54
C PHE A 157 2.86 -4.10 6.64
N LEU A 158 2.32 -3.15 5.88
CA LEU A 158 3.04 -2.08 5.22
C LEU A 158 2.38 -0.75 5.62
N GLU A 159 3.17 0.23 6.03
CA GLU A 159 2.70 1.60 6.30
C GLU A 159 3.58 2.56 5.53
N CYS A 160 2.99 3.29 4.57
CA CYS A 160 3.65 4.37 3.86
C CYS A 160 2.99 5.68 4.29
N GLY A 161 3.82 6.65 4.72
CA GLY A 161 3.38 7.77 5.54
C GLY A 161 3.59 7.52 7.03
N ALA A 162 4.66 6.79 7.40
CA ALA A 162 4.85 6.34 8.78
C ALA A 162 5.24 7.46 9.76
N LEU A 163 5.48 8.69 9.27
CA LEU A 163 5.74 9.89 10.05
C LEU A 163 6.85 9.66 11.09
N ASN A 164 6.57 9.89 12.37
CA ASN A 164 7.53 9.71 13.47
C ASN A 164 7.53 8.29 14.05
N GLY A 165 6.80 7.36 13.44
CA GLY A 165 6.68 5.97 13.84
C GLY A 165 5.80 5.69 15.06
N GLU A 166 5.08 6.68 15.59
CA GLU A 166 4.26 6.54 16.81
C GLU A 166 2.95 7.34 16.77
N TYR A 167 3.02 8.64 16.49
CA TYR A 167 1.87 9.53 16.41
C TYR A 167 1.00 9.13 15.22
N MET A 168 -0.29 8.89 15.47
CA MET A 168 -1.26 8.44 14.47
C MET A 168 -0.87 7.15 13.71
N SER A 169 0.07 6.34 14.24
CA SER A 169 0.50 5.14 13.53
C SER A 169 -0.61 4.09 13.50
N ASN A 170 -0.89 3.62 12.30
CA ASN A 170 -1.89 2.59 12.04
C ASN A 170 -1.39 1.17 12.36
N THR A 171 -0.10 1.02 12.70
CA THR A 171 0.54 -0.30 12.82
C THR A 171 1.27 -0.54 14.13
N ILE A 172 1.56 0.50 14.93
CA ILE A 172 2.34 0.34 16.16
C ILE A 172 1.66 -0.57 17.18
N ASP A 173 0.33 -0.53 17.25
CA ASP A 173 -0.45 -1.40 18.12
C ASP A 173 -0.52 -2.84 17.61
N LEU A 174 -0.54 -3.04 16.29
CA LEU A 174 -0.38 -4.37 15.68
C LEU A 174 0.96 -5.00 16.06
N GLU A 175 2.02 -4.20 16.03
CA GLU A 175 3.37 -4.61 16.40
C GLU A 175 3.48 -4.93 17.90
N ARG A 176 3.15 -3.98 18.78
CA ARG A 176 3.40 -4.11 20.22
C ARG A 176 2.44 -5.02 20.98
N LYS A 177 1.20 -5.21 20.48
CA LYS A 177 0.15 -6.01 21.16
C LYS A 177 -0.08 -7.37 20.51
N PHE A 178 0.16 -7.51 19.21
CA PHE A 178 -0.27 -8.68 18.44
C PHE A 178 0.86 -9.40 17.69
N ASN A 179 2.12 -9.03 17.99
CA ASN A 179 3.33 -9.63 17.42
C ASN A 179 3.40 -9.50 15.88
N TRP A 180 2.80 -8.47 15.30
CA TRP A 180 2.95 -8.21 13.88
C TRP A 180 4.34 -7.67 13.58
N GLY A 181 4.84 -7.97 12.38
CA GLY A 181 5.98 -7.28 11.79
C GLY A 181 5.54 -6.53 10.54
N GLY A 182 6.41 -5.70 9.99
CA GLY A 182 6.06 -5.01 8.75
C GLY A 182 7.13 -4.07 8.25
N ILE A 183 6.75 -3.22 7.31
CA ILE A 183 7.61 -2.22 6.70
C ILE A 183 7.01 -0.84 6.97
N LEU A 184 7.86 0.10 7.39
CA LEU A 184 7.54 1.50 7.58
C LEU A 184 8.31 2.33 6.55
N ILE A 185 7.60 3.08 5.71
CA ILE A 185 8.16 3.95 4.69
C ILE A 185 7.85 5.40 5.06
N GLU A 186 8.89 6.22 5.13
CA GLU A 186 8.75 7.64 5.44
C GLU A 186 9.80 8.43 4.65
N ALA A 187 9.31 9.32 3.77
CA ALA A 187 10.14 10.07 2.84
C ALA A 187 10.78 11.31 3.47
N ASN A 188 10.14 11.94 4.46
CA ASN A 188 10.67 13.15 5.06
C ASN A 188 11.81 12.78 6.04
N PRO A 189 13.03 13.30 5.83
CA PRO A 189 14.20 12.91 6.61
C PRO A 189 14.07 13.28 8.10
N ILE A 190 13.34 14.36 8.44
CA ILE A 190 13.18 14.82 9.82
C ILE A 190 12.29 13.85 10.61
N THR A 191 11.17 13.44 10.03
CA THR A 191 10.24 12.45 10.60
C THR A 191 10.85 11.07 10.62
N PHE A 192 11.58 10.69 9.56
CA PHE A 192 12.30 9.42 9.52
C PHE A 192 13.32 9.28 10.65
N GLN A 193 14.08 10.34 10.97
CA GLN A 193 15.01 10.31 12.12
C GLN A 193 14.27 10.07 13.45
N LYS A 194 13.07 10.63 13.62
CA LYS A 194 12.23 10.34 14.79
C LYS A 194 11.74 8.90 14.77
N LEU A 195 11.29 8.39 13.62
CA LEU A 195 10.84 7.01 13.42
C LEU A 195 11.89 5.99 13.86
N ILE A 196 13.13 6.11 13.39
CA ILE A 196 14.20 5.17 13.77
C ILE A 196 14.54 5.24 15.27
N SER A 197 14.27 6.37 15.92
CA SER A 197 14.49 6.52 17.36
C SER A 197 13.50 5.70 18.20
N ARG A 198 12.32 5.36 17.65
CA ARG A 198 11.26 4.57 18.31
C ARG A 198 11.59 3.10 18.52
N LYS A 199 12.67 2.59 17.90
CA LYS A 199 13.11 1.18 18.00
C LYS A 199 12.04 0.16 17.59
N ARG A 200 11.26 0.50 16.56
CA ARG A 200 10.24 -0.35 15.94
C ARG A 200 10.80 -1.74 15.58
N LYS A 201 9.93 -2.75 15.64
CA LYS A 201 10.20 -4.16 15.29
C LYS A 201 9.94 -4.48 13.81
N SER A 202 9.97 -3.43 13.00
CA SER A 202 9.67 -3.45 11.58
C SER A 202 10.82 -2.89 10.77
N TRP A 203 10.91 -3.31 9.50
CA TRP A 203 11.86 -2.72 8.56
C TRP A 203 11.49 -1.25 8.34
N THR A 204 12.49 -0.39 8.15
CA THR A 204 12.24 1.03 7.89
C THR A 204 13.03 1.50 6.67
N LEU A 205 12.42 2.36 5.85
CA LEU A 205 13.06 2.90 4.64
C LEU A 205 12.87 4.42 4.55
N PRO A 206 13.95 5.21 4.36
CA PRO A 206 13.89 6.66 4.12
C PRO A 206 13.66 6.93 2.62
N THR A 207 12.51 6.53 2.10
CA THR A 207 12.19 6.55 0.66
C THR A 207 10.71 6.90 0.47
N CYS A 208 10.33 7.20 -0.77
CA CYS A 208 8.93 7.29 -1.21
C CYS A 208 8.54 6.06 -2.04
N LEU A 209 7.24 5.83 -2.22
CA LEU A 209 6.76 4.91 -3.23
C LEU A 209 6.80 5.59 -4.59
N SER A 210 7.34 4.90 -5.59
CA SER A 210 7.38 5.45 -6.95
C SER A 210 5.98 5.53 -7.55
N LEU A 211 5.73 6.61 -8.28
CA LEU A 211 4.50 6.81 -9.06
C LEU A 211 4.55 6.07 -10.41
N GLU A 212 5.68 5.42 -10.70
CA GLU A 212 5.98 4.72 -11.93
C GLU A 212 6.35 3.26 -11.61
N PRO A 213 6.21 2.33 -12.59
CA PRO A 213 6.59 0.92 -12.40
C PRO A 213 8.12 0.69 -12.49
N TYR A 214 8.93 1.66 -12.07
CA TYR A 214 10.39 1.65 -12.03
C TYR A 214 10.90 2.69 -11.00
N PRO A 215 12.16 2.61 -10.53
CA PRO A 215 12.70 3.60 -9.59
C PRO A 215 12.70 5.02 -10.16
N THR A 216 12.46 6.01 -9.29
CA THR A 216 12.45 7.43 -9.63
C THR A 216 13.13 8.25 -8.53
N GLU A 217 13.51 9.48 -8.82
CA GLU A 217 13.89 10.48 -7.82
C GLU A 217 12.91 11.64 -7.92
N VAL A 218 12.45 12.12 -6.77
CA VAL A 218 11.56 13.28 -6.70
C VAL A 218 12.14 14.32 -5.74
N THR A 219 11.72 15.57 -5.92
CA THR A 219 12.09 16.67 -5.03
C THR A 219 10.93 16.98 -4.09
N PHE A 220 11.19 16.91 -2.79
CA PHE A 220 10.26 17.25 -1.72
C PHE A 220 10.55 18.63 -1.16
N GLN A 221 9.51 19.35 -0.77
CA GLN A 221 9.63 20.49 0.12
C GLN A 221 9.16 20.08 1.53
N PRO A 222 10.08 19.81 2.48
CA PRO A 222 9.69 19.45 3.84
C PRO A 222 9.07 20.66 4.56
N LYS A 223 8.01 20.41 5.33
CA LYS A 223 7.32 21.45 6.11
C LYS A 223 7.81 21.40 7.57
N SER A 224 8.65 22.38 7.93
CA SER A 224 9.17 22.62 9.27
C SER A 224 8.07 23.14 10.21
N GLY A 225 7.27 22.24 10.77
CA GLY A 225 6.21 22.55 11.75
C GLY A 225 4.97 21.67 11.63
N ASP A 226 4.80 21.10 10.45
CA ASP A 226 3.73 20.16 10.15
C ASP A 226 4.26 19.13 9.14
N PRO A 227 5.17 18.26 9.58
CA PRO A 227 5.91 17.41 8.66
C PRO A 227 5.07 16.31 8.02
N GLY A 228 3.85 16.06 8.53
CA GLY A 228 2.89 15.11 7.94
C GLY A 228 2.45 15.54 6.55
N HIS A 229 2.17 16.83 6.37
CA HIS A 229 1.70 17.39 5.11
C HIS A 229 2.86 17.87 4.21
N SER A 230 3.85 17.01 3.96
CA SER A 230 4.96 17.29 3.03
C SER A 230 4.51 17.12 1.57
N HIS A 231 5.06 17.90 0.63
CA HIS A 231 4.62 17.89 -0.78
C HIS A 231 5.75 17.61 -1.78
N ILE A 232 5.41 16.96 -2.89
CA ILE A 232 6.28 16.79 -4.08
C ILE A 232 6.22 18.07 -4.94
N GLU A 233 7.40 18.54 -5.38
CA GLU A 233 7.52 19.72 -6.23
C GLU A 233 6.83 19.52 -7.60
N GLY A 234 6.00 20.49 -8.00
CA GLY A 234 5.36 20.53 -9.33
C GLY A 234 4.00 19.84 -9.46
N GLU A 235 3.59 19.01 -8.48
CA GLU A 235 2.27 18.36 -8.49
C GLU A 235 1.29 18.92 -7.43
N ALA A 236 1.77 19.67 -6.44
CA ALA A 236 0.91 20.36 -5.48
C ALA A 236 0.44 21.73 -5.99
N LYS A 237 -0.85 22.04 -5.84
CA LYS A 237 -1.41 23.42 -5.97
C LYS A 237 -0.84 24.41 -4.94
N THR A 238 -0.04 23.91 -4.00
CA THR A 238 0.48 24.57 -2.81
C THR A 238 2.00 24.41 -2.68
N LEU A 239 2.76 24.65 -3.76
CA LEU A 239 4.14 25.10 -3.59
C LEU A 239 4.09 26.39 -2.75
N GLN A 240 4.47 26.29 -1.49
CA GLN A 240 4.49 27.44 -0.61
C GLN A 240 5.67 28.32 -1.03
N LYS A 241 5.37 29.56 -1.41
CA LYS A 241 6.39 30.54 -1.79
C LYS A 241 7.43 30.66 -0.66
N ALA A 242 8.70 30.73 -1.04
CA ALA A 242 9.79 31.01 -0.10
C ALA A 242 9.45 32.22 0.79
N GLY A 243 9.65 32.09 2.10
CA GLY A 243 9.36 33.15 3.09
C GLY A 243 8.10 32.96 3.93
N ILE A 244 7.37 31.83 3.81
CA ILE A 244 6.32 31.46 4.77
C ILE A 244 6.96 30.80 6.01
N PRO A 245 6.60 31.22 7.25
CA PRO A 245 7.11 30.58 8.47
C PRO A 245 6.81 29.08 8.49
N GLY A 246 7.85 28.25 8.64
CA GLY A 246 7.74 26.80 8.70
C GLY A 246 7.85 26.06 7.36
N VAL A 247 8.22 26.75 6.28
CA VAL A 247 8.62 26.12 5.02
C VAL A 247 10.14 26.10 4.97
N ASP A 248 10.73 24.91 4.93
CA ASP A 248 12.17 24.80 4.73
C ASP A 248 12.49 25.20 3.28
N PRO A 249 13.38 26.18 3.04
CA PRO A 249 13.79 26.55 1.68
C PRO A 249 14.60 25.44 0.99
N ASP A 250 15.14 24.47 1.73
CA ASP A 250 15.99 23.42 1.17
C ASP A 250 15.13 22.26 0.65
N LEU A 251 14.89 22.29 -0.65
CA LEU A 251 14.32 21.17 -1.40
C LEU A 251 15.17 19.90 -1.20
N VAL A 252 14.53 18.81 -0.79
CA VAL A 252 15.20 17.52 -0.53
C VAL A 252 14.89 16.56 -1.65
N LYS A 253 15.93 16.04 -2.29
CA LYS A 253 15.80 14.92 -3.22
C LYS A 253 15.60 13.62 -2.45
N VAL A 254 14.58 12.87 -2.81
CA VAL A 254 14.27 11.57 -2.22
C VAL A 254 14.12 10.55 -3.33
N GLN A 255 14.85 9.46 -3.20
CA GLN A 255 14.70 8.30 -4.08
C GLN A 255 13.37 7.63 -3.76
N CYS A 256 12.61 7.25 -4.78
CA CYS A 256 11.42 6.42 -4.66
C CYS A 256 11.62 5.04 -5.31
N PHE A 257 11.03 4.02 -4.72
CA PHE A 257 11.01 2.67 -5.28
C PHE A 257 9.58 2.16 -5.47
N PRO A 258 9.31 1.36 -6.51
CA PRO A 258 8.04 0.68 -6.64
C PRO A 258 7.76 -0.23 -5.44
N LEU A 259 6.51 -0.29 -4.99
CA LEU A 259 6.10 -1.08 -3.83
C LEU A 259 6.51 -2.56 -3.97
N TYR A 260 6.36 -3.13 -5.17
CA TYR A 260 6.73 -4.51 -5.43
C TYR A 260 8.23 -4.74 -5.22
N SER A 261 9.09 -3.79 -5.62
CA SER A 261 10.53 -3.87 -5.39
C SER A 261 10.89 -3.94 -3.91
N ILE A 262 10.22 -3.12 -3.09
CA ILE A 262 10.43 -3.09 -1.63
C ILE A 262 9.98 -4.40 -0.98
N LEU A 263 8.84 -4.94 -1.39
CA LEU A 263 8.36 -6.25 -0.93
C LEU A 263 9.35 -7.36 -1.28
N LEU A 264 9.88 -7.40 -2.51
CA LEU A 264 10.91 -8.36 -2.91
C LEU A 264 12.22 -8.19 -2.11
N ALA A 265 12.58 -6.96 -1.76
CA ALA A 265 13.78 -6.67 -0.96
C ALA A 265 13.71 -7.33 0.43
N VAL A 266 12.52 -7.40 1.05
CA VAL A 266 12.30 -8.13 2.31
C VAL A 266 11.90 -9.60 2.13
N GLY A 267 11.80 -10.08 0.88
CA GLY A 267 11.42 -11.46 0.57
C GLY A 267 9.94 -11.76 0.84
N ARG A 268 9.06 -10.79 0.58
CA ARG A 268 7.60 -10.90 0.75
C ARG A 268 6.88 -10.55 -0.55
N THR A 269 5.68 -11.09 -0.69
CA THR A 269 4.66 -10.63 -1.65
C THR A 269 3.26 -10.63 -1.05
N GLU A 270 3.11 -11.16 0.17
CA GLU A 270 1.87 -11.20 0.93
C GLU A 270 1.90 -10.14 2.03
N VAL A 271 0.85 -9.35 2.12
CA VAL A 271 0.66 -8.28 3.11
C VAL A 271 -0.74 -8.42 3.69
N ASP A 272 -0.85 -8.55 5.01
CA ASP A 272 -2.14 -8.63 5.68
C ASP A 272 -2.83 -7.26 5.73
N PHE A 273 -2.07 -6.20 5.98
CA PHE A 273 -2.58 -4.83 6.05
C PHE A 273 -1.64 -3.81 5.39
N PHE A 274 -2.17 -2.99 4.48
CA PHE A 274 -1.46 -1.87 3.88
C PHE A 274 -2.14 -0.54 4.23
N SER A 275 -1.48 0.28 5.04
CA SER A 275 -1.85 1.69 5.27
C SER A 275 -1.11 2.57 4.26
N LEU A 276 -1.86 3.30 3.43
CA LEU A 276 -1.31 4.19 2.41
C LEU A 276 -1.85 5.61 2.61
N ASP A 277 -0.97 6.49 3.08
CA ASP A 277 -1.27 7.88 3.39
C ASP A 277 -0.03 8.71 2.97
N VAL A 278 -0.07 9.29 1.77
CA VAL A 278 1.10 9.97 1.18
C VAL A 278 0.72 11.32 0.56
N GLU A 279 -0.36 11.91 1.06
CA GLU A 279 -0.78 13.28 0.78
C GLU A 279 -1.08 13.52 -0.72
N GLY A 280 -1.85 12.62 -1.33
CA GLY A 280 -2.51 12.86 -2.64
C GLY A 280 -1.97 12.08 -3.83
N HIS A 281 -1.03 11.14 -3.63
CA HIS A 281 -0.44 10.32 -4.69
C HIS A 281 -0.87 8.84 -4.62
N GLU A 282 -1.86 8.52 -3.79
CA GLU A 282 -2.26 7.16 -3.44
C GLU A 282 -2.67 6.36 -4.68
N LEU A 283 -3.58 6.92 -5.50
CA LEU A 283 -4.08 6.23 -6.68
C LEU A 283 -3.00 6.02 -7.75
N LYS A 284 -2.04 6.95 -7.89
CA LYS A 284 -0.89 6.77 -8.80
C LYS A 284 -0.02 5.60 -8.35
N ILE A 285 0.28 5.51 -7.05
CA ILE A 285 1.04 4.39 -6.47
C ILE A 285 0.30 3.07 -6.67
N LEU A 286 -0.99 3.02 -6.37
CA LEU A 286 -1.81 1.81 -6.49
C LEU A 286 -1.83 1.28 -7.94
N LYS A 287 -1.84 2.17 -8.93
CA LYS A 287 -1.74 1.81 -10.37
C LYS A 287 -0.41 1.17 -10.76
N THR A 288 0.65 1.34 -9.98
CA THR A 288 1.95 0.69 -10.26
C THR A 288 2.04 -0.75 -9.75
N ILE A 289 1.13 -1.18 -8.87
CA ILE A 289 1.20 -2.48 -8.21
C ILE A 289 0.83 -3.58 -9.21
N PRO A 290 1.71 -4.57 -9.44
CA PRO A 290 1.36 -5.74 -10.24
C PRO A 290 0.49 -6.68 -9.39
N TRP A 291 -0.83 -6.44 -9.34
CA TRP A 291 -1.78 -7.17 -8.48
C TRP A 291 -1.80 -8.69 -8.68
N HIS A 292 -1.33 -9.20 -9.81
CA HIS A 292 -1.14 -10.64 -10.06
C HIS A 292 0.11 -11.23 -9.38
N LYS A 293 1.03 -10.40 -8.86
CA LYS A 293 2.26 -10.81 -8.16
C LYS A 293 2.26 -10.44 -6.68
N VAL A 294 1.32 -9.60 -6.23
CA VAL A 294 1.25 -9.05 -4.88
C VAL A 294 -0.12 -9.37 -4.27
N ASP A 295 -0.13 -9.99 -3.10
CA ASP A 295 -1.34 -10.33 -2.36
C ASP A 295 -1.48 -9.43 -1.13
N ILE A 296 -2.28 -8.37 -1.25
CA ILE A 296 -2.64 -7.51 -0.12
C ILE A 296 -4.07 -7.86 0.33
N LYS A 297 -4.27 -8.17 1.60
CA LYS A 297 -5.58 -8.63 2.11
C LYS A 297 -6.50 -7.48 2.51
N THR A 298 -5.96 -6.45 3.15
CA THR A 298 -6.72 -5.27 3.56
C THR A 298 -5.92 -4.00 3.33
N LEU A 299 -6.62 -2.90 3.02
CA LEU A 299 -6.03 -1.58 2.83
C LEU A 299 -6.83 -0.51 3.57
N THR A 300 -6.12 0.50 4.06
CA THR A 300 -6.68 1.83 4.31
C THR A 300 -5.92 2.81 3.43
N VAL A 301 -6.65 3.63 2.69
CA VAL A 301 -6.07 4.54 1.70
C VAL A 301 -6.66 5.93 1.89
N GLU A 302 -5.81 6.92 2.15
CA GLU A 302 -6.19 8.33 2.21
C GLU A 302 -6.72 8.80 0.85
N TRP A 303 -7.73 9.68 0.83
CA TRP A 303 -8.27 10.22 -0.43
C TRP A 303 -8.47 11.73 -0.46
N ASP A 304 -8.22 12.47 0.63
CA ASP A 304 -8.62 13.89 0.69
C ASP A 304 -7.87 14.77 -0.32
N ASN A 305 -6.59 14.46 -0.54
CA ASN A 305 -5.69 15.28 -1.34
C ASN A 305 -5.51 14.80 -2.78
N MET A 306 -6.16 13.70 -3.18
CA MET A 306 -6.04 13.16 -4.54
C MET A 306 -7.04 13.78 -5.51
N PRO A 307 -6.62 14.16 -6.74
CA PRO A 307 -7.49 14.82 -7.71
C PRO A 307 -8.64 13.93 -8.20
N GLU A 308 -8.48 12.61 -8.18
CA GLU A 308 -9.52 11.66 -8.56
C GLU A 308 -10.59 11.46 -7.48
N GLY A 309 -10.30 11.89 -6.24
CA GLY A 309 -11.19 11.81 -5.08
C GLY A 309 -11.63 10.38 -4.69
N ARG A 310 -12.54 10.32 -3.72
CA ARG A 310 -13.04 9.06 -3.13
C ARG A 310 -13.61 8.08 -4.16
N GLU A 311 -14.39 8.58 -5.12
CA GLU A 311 -15.06 7.74 -6.11
C GLU A 311 -14.07 7.11 -7.10
N GLY A 312 -13.09 7.88 -7.57
CA GLY A 312 -12.04 7.37 -8.45
C GLY A 312 -11.18 6.31 -7.77
N LEU A 313 -10.87 6.50 -6.49
CA LEU A 313 -10.18 5.50 -5.68
C LEU A 313 -10.99 4.20 -5.56
N ILE A 314 -12.26 4.29 -5.18
CA ILE A 314 -13.14 3.12 -5.01
C ILE A 314 -13.25 2.34 -6.32
N SER A 315 -13.53 3.03 -7.44
CA SER A 315 -13.67 2.40 -8.75
C SER A 315 -12.42 1.59 -9.13
N PHE A 316 -11.24 2.18 -8.95
CA PHE A 316 -9.98 1.50 -9.26
C PHE A 316 -9.73 0.28 -8.37
N MET A 317 -10.01 0.40 -7.07
CA MET A 317 -9.80 -0.69 -6.13
C MET A 317 -10.76 -1.85 -6.40
N GLU A 318 -12.02 -1.57 -6.75
CA GLU A 318 -13.00 -2.58 -7.17
C GLU A 318 -12.57 -3.30 -8.45
N GLU A 319 -12.09 -2.56 -9.47
CA GLU A 319 -11.49 -3.14 -10.68
C GLU A 319 -10.24 -3.99 -10.38
N SER A 320 -9.52 -3.65 -9.32
CA SER A 320 -8.33 -4.37 -8.85
C SER A 320 -8.67 -5.56 -7.93
N GLY A 321 -9.96 -5.89 -7.77
CA GLY A 321 -10.40 -7.07 -7.02
C GLY A 321 -10.57 -6.83 -5.53
N PHE A 322 -10.91 -5.62 -5.11
CA PHE A 322 -11.18 -5.29 -3.71
C PHE A 322 -12.65 -4.87 -3.49
N ILE A 323 -13.13 -5.03 -2.27
CA ILE A 323 -14.45 -4.58 -1.84
C ILE A 323 -14.29 -3.44 -0.85
N THR A 324 -15.04 -2.36 -1.07
CA THR A 324 -15.16 -1.26 -0.10
C THR A 324 -16.03 -1.69 1.08
N ILE A 325 -15.51 -1.59 2.29
CA ILE A 325 -16.22 -2.02 3.52
C ILE A 325 -16.54 -0.86 4.47
N GLY A 326 -15.94 0.31 4.26
CA GLY A 326 -16.17 1.48 5.09
C GLY A 326 -15.22 2.62 4.74
N ALA A 327 -15.34 3.71 5.50
CA ALA A 327 -14.42 4.85 5.44
C ALA A 327 -14.29 5.47 6.84
N PHE A 328 -13.14 6.07 7.09
CA PHE A 328 -12.93 7.03 8.18
C PHE A 328 -13.15 8.43 7.60
N ASP A 329 -13.93 9.24 8.30
CA ASP A 329 -14.24 10.62 7.90
C ASP A 329 -14.22 11.50 9.16
N PHE A 330 -13.01 11.82 9.60
CA PHE A 330 -12.73 12.67 10.74
C PHE A 330 -11.99 13.93 10.29
N GLU A 331 -11.88 14.91 11.19
CA GLU A 331 -11.30 16.23 10.89
C GLU A 331 -9.87 16.16 10.31
N PHE A 332 -9.11 15.11 10.65
CA PHE A 332 -7.71 14.94 10.24
C PHE A 332 -7.43 13.57 9.60
N THR A 333 -8.46 12.84 9.19
CA THR A 333 -8.30 11.47 8.68
C THR A 333 -9.45 11.13 7.76
N ARG A 334 -9.12 10.91 6.48
CA ARG A 334 -10.09 10.53 5.44
C ARG A 334 -9.57 9.35 4.65
N ASP A 335 -9.84 8.16 5.16
CA ASP A 335 -9.44 6.90 4.53
C ASP A 335 -10.65 6.12 4.01
N VAL A 336 -10.47 5.42 2.90
CA VAL A 336 -11.36 4.32 2.51
C VAL A 336 -10.74 2.99 2.92
N ILE A 337 -11.58 2.07 3.42
CA ILE A 337 -11.16 0.75 3.87
C ILE A 337 -11.56 -0.29 2.82
N PHE A 338 -10.58 -1.06 2.38
CA PHE A 338 -10.74 -2.13 1.39
C PHE A 338 -10.36 -3.49 1.97
N ILE A 339 -11.06 -4.53 1.52
CA ILE A 339 -10.70 -5.93 1.74
C ILE A 339 -10.65 -6.65 0.40
N LYS A 340 -9.69 -7.57 0.23
CA LYS A 340 -9.57 -8.35 -1.00
C LYS A 340 -10.83 -9.19 -1.22
N ASP A 341 -11.38 -9.12 -2.43
CA ASP A 341 -12.48 -9.99 -2.82
C ASP A 341 -11.94 -11.41 -3.02
N LEU A 342 -12.35 -12.33 -2.15
CA LEU A 342 -11.96 -13.74 -2.23
C LEU A 342 -13.01 -14.60 -2.96
N ILE A 343 -14.13 -14.00 -3.36
CA ILE A 343 -15.25 -14.70 -4.01
C ILE A 343 -15.16 -14.53 -5.53
N ASN A 344 -14.80 -13.33 -6.01
CA ASN A 344 -14.81 -12.99 -7.43
C ASN A 344 -13.42 -12.98 -8.12
N ASN A 345 -12.33 -13.24 -7.40
CA ASN A 345 -10.95 -13.26 -7.93
C ASN A 345 -10.35 -14.66 -8.05
#